data_AF-A0A968UC28-F1
#
_entry.id   AF-A0A968UC28-F1
#
_cell.length_a   1.000
_cell.length_b   1.000
_cell.length_c   1.000
_cell.angle_alpha   90.00
_cell.angle_beta   90.00
_cell.angle_gamma   90.00
#
_symmetry.space_group_name_H-M   'P 1'
#
loop_
_entity.id
_entity.type
_entity.pdbx_description
1 polymer ?
#
loop_
_entity_poly.entity_id
_entity_poly.type
_entity_poly.pdbx_seq_one_letter_code
_entity_poly.pdbx_strand_id
1 'polypeptide(L)'
;MSYTITHNCIGCQRCLSACPTGAIQTNGVAFWIEIDRCNQCQDSHGVPQCWATCPTNEGCVPLTTAAAAVSLTSQSETSGDYWESWFATYTRLVARLQSMPESGYWHQWFEAYSQVLRRSQATTV
;
A
#
# COMPACT_ATOMS: atom_id res chain seq x y z
N MET A 1 -12.37 10.56 -5.56
CA MET A 1 -12.69 9.24 -4.99
C MET A 1 -11.84 9.07 -3.74
N SER A 2 -12.43 8.87 -2.56
CA SER A 2 -11.67 8.87 -1.29
C SER A 2 -11.14 7.47 -0.93
N TYR A 3 -10.35 7.37 0.14
CA TYR A 3 -9.99 6.12 0.80
C TYR A 3 -10.93 5.86 1.99
N THR A 4 -10.98 4.61 2.46
CA THR A 4 -11.70 4.20 3.67
C THR A 4 -10.85 3.27 4.52
N ILE A 5 -11.13 3.24 5.82
CA ILE A 5 -10.51 2.29 6.77
C ILE A 5 -11.41 1.05 6.87
N THR A 6 -10.82 -0.14 6.76
CA THR A 6 -11.57 -1.41 6.82
C THR A 6 -11.44 -2.08 8.19
N HIS A 7 -12.14 -3.21 8.36
CA HIS A 7 -12.00 -4.08 9.54
C HIS A 7 -10.61 -4.74 9.66
N ASN A 8 -9.78 -4.71 8.61
CA ASN A 8 -8.38 -5.20 8.64
C ASN A 8 -7.41 -4.20 9.28
N CYS A 9 -7.93 -3.08 9.83
CA CYS A 9 -7.15 -2.14 10.60
C CYS A 9 -6.81 -2.70 11.99
N ILE A 10 -5.52 -2.80 12.29
CA ILE A 10 -5.01 -3.29 13.59
C ILE A 10 -4.73 -2.18 14.61
N GLY A 11 -5.17 -0.94 14.34
CA GLY A 11 -5.00 0.18 15.27
C GLY A 11 -3.56 0.65 15.50
N CYS A 12 -2.63 0.37 14.57
CA CYS A 12 -1.20 0.71 14.73
C CYS A 12 -0.85 2.21 14.65
N GLN A 13 -1.83 3.09 14.40
CA GLN A 13 -1.71 4.56 14.40
C GLN A 13 -0.75 5.19 13.37
N ARG A 14 0.01 4.42 12.58
CA ARG A 14 0.99 4.94 11.60
C ARG A 14 0.39 5.90 10.57
N CYS A 15 -0.86 5.67 10.16
CA CYS A 15 -1.50 6.49 9.15
C CYS A 15 -1.86 7.90 9.66
N LEU A 16 -2.01 8.11 10.98
CA LEU A 16 -2.36 9.42 11.56
C LEU A 16 -1.32 10.49 11.23
N SER A 17 -0.04 10.19 11.46
CA SER A 17 1.07 11.12 11.17
C SER A 17 1.39 11.23 9.68
N ALA A 18 0.98 10.24 8.88
CA ALA A 18 1.28 10.20 7.45
C ALA A 18 0.26 10.98 6.60
N CYS A 19 -0.92 11.30 7.14
CA CYS A 19 -1.98 11.99 6.40
C CYS A 19 -1.78 13.52 6.40
N PRO A 20 -1.45 14.16 5.26
CA PRO A 20 -1.11 15.58 5.21
C PRO A 20 -2.31 16.50 5.51
N THR A 21 -3.53 16.07 5.18
CA THR A 21 -4.75 16.84 5.43
C THR A 21 -5.39 16.56 6.79
N GLY A 22 -4.84 15.63 7.57
CA GLY A 22 -5.41 15.18 8.85
C GLY A 22 -6.80 14.56 8.70
N ALA A 23 -7.12 13.96 7.55
CA ALA A 23 -8.43 13.37 7.28
C ALA A 23 -8.74 12.12 8.12
N ILE A 24 -7.73 11.45 8.68
CA ILE A 24 -7.92 10.25 9.51
C ILE A 24 -8.27 10.65 10.93
N GLN A 25 -9.38 10.14 11.44
CA GLN A 25 -9.90 10.38 12.78
C GLN A 25 -10.01 9.06 13.56
N THR A 26 -10.04 9.16 14.89
CA THR A 26 -10.16 8.00 15.78
C THR A 26 -10.87 8.36 17.08
N ASN A 27 -11.56 7.38 17.66
CA ASN A 27 -12.13 7.45 19.00
C ASN A 27 -11.37 6.56 20.01
N GLY A 28 -10.16 6.09 19.65
CA GLY A 28 -9.35 5.17 20.45
C GLY A 28 -9.66 3.69 20.24
N VAL A 29 -10.80 3.35 19.62
CA VAL A 29 -11.21 1.97 19.33
C VAL A 29 -11.19 1.69 17.83
N ALA A 30 -11.69 2.64 17.03
CA ALA A 30 -11.76 2.54 15.58
C ALA A 30 -11.14 3.77 14.90
N PHE A 31 -10.83 3.61 13.61
CA PHE A 31 -10.31 4.66 12.76
C PHE A 31 -11.24 4.83 11.55
N TRP A 32 -11.42 6.06 11.10
CA TRP A 32 -12.16 6.37 9.89
C TRP A 32 -11.52 7.55 9.15
N ILE A 33 -11.90 7.73 7.89
CA ILE A 33 -11.45 8.84 7.05
C ILE A 33 -12.63 9.78 6.81
N GLU A 34 -12.45 11.05 7.17
CA GLU A 34 -13.35 12.13 6.79
C GLU A 34 -13.22 12.38 5.29
N ILE A 35 -14.25 11.98 4.52
CA ILE A 35 -14.24 12.00 3.05
C ILE A 35 -14.00 13.41 2.52
N ASP A 36 -14.62 14.42 3.14
CA ASP A 36 -14.51 15.82 2.74
C ASP A 36 -13.10 16.40 2.93
N ARG A 37 -12.27 15.75 3.76
CA ARG A 37 -10.87 16.14 4.01
C ARG A 37 -9.88 15.28 3.24
N CYS A 38 -10.31 14.16 2.66
CA CYS A 38 -9.43 13.26 1.93
C CYS A 38 -9.23 13.74 0.49
N ASN A 39 -8.09 14.37 0.23
CA ASN A 39 -7.68 14.76 -1.12
C ASN A 39 -6.82 13.69 -1.83
N GLN A 40 -6.80 12.44 -1.34
CA GLN A 40 -5.93 11.36 -1.85
C GLN A 40 -4.43 11.69 -1.80
N CYS A 41 -4.01 12.60 -0.91
CA CYS A 41 -2.66 13.16 -0.86
C CYS A 41 -2.24 13.94 -2.12
N GLN A 42 -3.20 14.34 -2.96
CA GLN A 42 -2.95 15.27 -4.07
C GLN A 42 -2.26 16.53 -3.53
N ASP A 43 -1.35 17.10 -4.32
CA ASP A 43 -0.53 18.28 -3.99
C ASP A 43 0.51 18.09 -2.87
N SER A 44 0.54 16.93 -2.18
CA SER A 44 1.54 16.62 -1.14
C SER A 44 2.44 15.45 -1.53
N HIS A 45 1.88 14.37 -2.06
CA HIS A 45 2.61 13.14 -2.40
C HIS A 45 2.09 12.51 -3.70
N GLY A 46 2.95 11.76 -4.40
CA GLY A 46 2.55 11.01 -5.59
C GLY A 46 1.69 9.76 -5.31
N VAL A 47 1.60 9.34 -4.05
CA VAL A 47 0.81 8.18 -3.61
C VAL A 47 0.09 8.47 -2.29
N PRO A 48 -1.10 7.89 -2.06
CA PRO A 48 -1.83 8.05 -0.81
C PRO A 48 -1.11 7.38 0.36
N GLN A 49 -0.67 8.21 1.31
CA GLN A 49 0.21 7.79 2.39
C GLN A 49 -0.45 6.83 3.39
N CYS A 50 -1.78 6.95 3.62
CA CYS A 50 -2.50 6.04 4.52
C CYS A 50 -2.38 4.57 4.09
N TRP A 51 -2.36 4.33 2.77
CA TRP A 51 -2.25 3.01 2.17
C TRP A 51 -0.80 2.56 2.15
N ALA A 52 0.11 3.44 1.70
CA ALA A 52 1.54 3.13 1.62
C ALA A 52 2.19 2.78 2.98
N THR A 53 1.73 3.38 4.07
CA THR A 53 2.25 3.08 5.42
C THR A 53 1.50 1.96 6.15
N CYS A 54 0.43 1.41 5.56
CA CYS A 54 -0.42 0.42 6.21
C CYS A 54 0.29 -0.94 6.26
N PRO A 55 0.62 -1.49 7.45
CA PRO A 55 1.36 -2.75 7.53
C PRO A 55 0.54 -3.97 7.08
N THR A 56 -0.79 -3.86 7.06
CA THR A 56 -1.68 -4.95 6.62
C THR A 56 -2.06 -4.85 5.14
N ASN A 57 -1.68 -3.77 4.44
CA ASN A 57 -2.08 -3.40 3.07
C ASN A 57 -3.59 -3.23 2.83
N GLU A 58 -4.44 -3.85 3.66
CA GLU A 58 -5.89 -3.88 3.55
C GLU A 58 -6.59 -2.95 4.57
N GLY A 59 -5.84 -2.33 5.49
CA GLY A 59 -6.40 -1.46 6.52
C GLY A 59 -6.88 -0.10 6.01
N CYS A 60 -6.24 0.48 4.97
CA CYS A 60 -6.69 1.70 4.27
C CYS A 60 -6.79 1.39 2.78
N VAL A 61 -7.98 1.41 2.18
CA VAL A 61 -8.17 1.03 0.77
C VAL A 61 -8.98 2.06 0.01
N PRO A 62 -8.86 2.15 -1.33
CA PRO A 62 -9.75 2.98 -2.13
C PRO A 62 -11.23 2.64 -1.88
N LEU A 63 -12.11 3.64 -1.85
CA LEU A 63 -13.55 3.39 -1.69
C LEU A 63 -14.14 2.51 -2.81
N THR A 64 -13.52 2.48 -4.00
CA THR A 64 -13.93 1.64 -5.12
C THR A 64 -13.62 0.15 -4.92
N THR A 65 -12.60 -0.19 -4.13
CA THR A 65 -12.24 -1.59 -3.85
C THR A 65 -13.07 -2.22 -2.74
N ALA A 66 -13.82 -1.44 -1.94
CA ALA A 66 -14.74 -2.00 -0.95
C ALA A 66 -15.89 -2.82 -1.59
N ALA A 67 -16.27 -2.50 -2.83
CA ALA A 67 -17.25 -3.28 -3.61
C ALA A 67 -16.60 -4.36 -4.49
N ALA A 68 -15.31 -4.21 -4.79
CA ALA A 68 -14.50 -5.17 -5.54
C ALA A 68 -13.52 -5.89 -4.62
N ALA A 69 -13.94 -6.17 -3.38
CA ALA A 69 -13.47 -7.37 -2.72
C ALA A 69 -13.79 -8.48 -3.70
N VAL A 70 -12.78 -8.92 -4.46
CA VAL A 70 -12.72 -10.31 -4.84
C VAL A 70 -13.01 -11.00 -3.52
N SER A 71 -14.22 -11.54 -3.39
CA SER A 71 -14.46 -12.62 -2.49
C SER A 71 -13.45 -13.66 -2.95
N LEU A 72 -12.25 -13.63 -2.37
CA LEU A 72 -11.52 -14.81 -2.01
C LEU A 72 -12.52 -15.49 -1.08
N THR A 73 -13.50 -16.15 -1.69
CA THR A 73 -14.54 -16.83 -0.98
C THR A 73 -13.78 -17.76 -0.07
N SER A 74 -13.95 -17.54 1.23
CA SER A 74 -13.60 -18.50 2.28
C SER A 74 -14.26 -19.86 2.06
N GLN A 75 -15.00 -20.08 0.97
CA GLN A 75 -15.34 -21.38 0.42
C GLN A 75 -14.10 -22.27 0.16
N SER A 76 -12.87 -21.71 0.10
CA SER A 76 -11.66 -22.53 0.05
C SER A 76 -11.06 -22.86 1.42
N GLU A 77 -11.57 -22.34 2.54
CA GLU A 77 -11.05 -22.69 3.88
C GLU A 77 -11.41 -24.11 4.32
N THR A 78 -12.30 -24.80 3.58
CA THR A 78 -12.71 -26.17 3.85
C THR A 78 -12.29 -27.18 2.78
N SER A 79 -11.62 -26.74 1.69
CA SER A 79 -11.09 -27.66 0.69
C SER A 79 -9.63 -28.02 1.01
N GLY A 80 -9.30 -29.31 0.95
CA GLY A 80 -7.93 -29.80 1.16
C GLY A 80 -6.89 -29.24 0.19
N ASP A 81 -7.34 -28.55 -0.85
CA ASP A 81 -6.53 -28.09 -1.99
C ASP A 81 -6.25 -26.58 -1.97
N TYR A 82 -6.54 -25.88 -0.87
CA TYR A 82 -6.29 -24.43 -0.71
C TYR A 82 -4.83 -24.06 -1.04
N TRP A 83 -3.88 -24.76 -0.43
CA TRP A 83 -2.45 -24.45 -0.59
C TRP A 83 -1.98 -24.68 -2.03
N GLU A 84 -2.43 -25.75 -2.68
CA GLU A 84 -2.11 -26.04 -4.09
C GLU A 84 -2.62 -24.92 -5.02
N SER A 85 -3.87 -24.50 -4.85
CA SER A 85 -4.47 -23.42 -5.65
C SER A 85 -3.77 -22.07 -5.42
N TRP A 86 -3.43 -21.77 -4.16
CA TRP A 86 -2.68 -20.56 -3.81
C TRP A 86 -1.28 -20.57 -4.41
N PHE A 87 -0.52 -21.67 -4.25
CA PHE A 87 0.84 -21.78 -4.78
C PHE A 87 0.86 -21.72 -6.31
N ALA A 88 -0.11 -22.33 -6.99
CA ALA A 88 -0.24 -22.24 -8.44
C ALA A 88 -0.49 -20.78 -8.90
N THR A 89 -1.38 -20.07 -8.21
CA THR A 89 -1.68 -18.66 -8.48
C THR A 89 -0.47 -17.77 -8.23
N TYR A 90 0.19 -17.94 -7.09
CA TYR A 90 1.39 -17.22 -6.70
C TYR A 90 2.51 -17.42 -7.73
N THR A 91 2.82 -18.67 -8.08
CA THR A 91 3.89 -19.00 -9.03
C THR A 91 3.63 -18.39 -10.40
N ARG A 92 2.37 -18.40 -10.88
CA ARG A 92 1.99 -17.76 -12.14
C ARG A 92 2.23 -16.25 -12.11
N LEU A 93 1.85 -15.58 -11.01
CA LEU A 93 2.04 -14.13 -10.87
C LEU A 93 3.52 -13.78 -10.77
N VAL A 94 4.31 -14.54 -10.02
CA VAL A 94 5.77 -14.34 -9.90
C VAL A 94 6.47 -14.56 -11.23
N ALA A 95 6.17 -15.64 -11.96
CA ALA A 95 6.74 -15.88 -13.28
C ALA A 95 6.41 -14.76 -14.27
N ARG A 96 5.18 -14.22 -14.20
CA ARG A 96 4.77 -13.06 -15.01
C ARG A 96 5.54 -11.79 -14.64
N LEU A 97 5.74 -11.55 -13.35
CA LEU A 97 6.52 -10.40 -12.87
C LEU A 97 8.00 -10.52 -13.28
N GLN A 98 8.58 -11.71 -13.15
CA GLN A 98 9.98 -11.99 -13.48
C GLN A 98 10.25 -12.02 -14.99
N SER A 99 9.25 -12.37 -15.81
CA SER A 99 9.37 -12.37 -17.27
C SER A 99 9.15 -10.99 -17.91
N MET A 100 8.66 -10.02 -17.15
CA MET A 100 8.68 -8.64 -17.63
C MET A 100 10.13 -8.15 -17.63
N PRO A 101 10.66 -7.65 -18.75
CA PRO A 101 11.99 -7.07 -18.77
C PRO A 101 12.01 -5.94 -17.75
N GLU A 102 12.89 -6.03 -16.75
CA GLU A 102 13.06 -4.96 -15.77
C GLU A 102 13.27 -3.66 -16.54
N SER A 103 12.34 -2.72 -16.39
CA SER A 103 12.57 -1.38 -16.91
C SER A 103 13.81 -0.86 -16.18
N GLY A 104 14.91 -0.67 -16.90
CA GLY A 104 16.18 -0.17 -16.35
C GLY A 104 16.06 1.17 -15.63
N TYR A 105 14.89 1.81 -15.71
CA TYR A 105 14.47 2.99 -14.95
C TYR A 105 14.84 2.90 -13.46
N TRP A 106 14.44 1.83 -12.74
CA TRP A 106 14.69 1.76 -11.29
C TRP A 106 16.18 1.63 -10.96
N HIS A 107 16.91 0.86 -11.76
CA HIS A 107 18.36 0.71 -11.63
C HIS A 107 19.08 2.04 -11.91
N GLN A 108 18.74 2.72 -13.00
CA GLN A 108 19.30 4.03 -13.36
C GLN A 108 18.99 5.10 -12.32
N TRP A 109 17.75 5.13 -11.84
CA TRP A 109 17.33 6.07 -10.79
C TRP A 109 18.10 5.82 -9.48
N PHE A 110 18.20 4.56 -9.05
CA PHE A 110 18.90 4.21 -7.81
C PHE A 110 20.39 4.55 -7.91
N GLU A 111 21.02 4.26 -9.04
CA GLU A 111 22.41 4.60 -9.28
C GLU A 111 22.65 6.12 -9.23
N ALA A 112 21.81 6.91 -9.92
CA ALA A 112 21.88 8.36 -9.89
C ALA A 112 21.68 8.93 -8.47
N TYR A 113 20.68 8.44 -7.74
CA TYR A 113 20.40 8.85 -6.36
C TYR A 113 21.58 8.52 -5.42
N SER A 114 22.16 7.32 -5.53
CA SER A 114 23.31 6.91 -4.72
C SER A 114 24.56 7.78 -4.95
N GLN A 115 24.74 8.29 -6.18
CA GLN A 115 25.84 9.19 -6.51
C GLN A 115 25.61 10.58 -5.90
N VAL A 116 24.38 11.09 -5.94
CA VAL A 116 24.01 12.36 -5.31
C VAL A 116 24.23 12.28 -3.79
N LEU A 117 23.79 11.20 -3.14
CA LEU A 117 24.03 10.95 -1.72
C LEU A 117 25.51 10.92 -1.35
N ARG A 118 26.34 10.22 -2.14
CA ARG A 118 27.79 10.20 -1.93
C ARG A 118 28.40 11.60 -2.03
N ARG A 119 27.95 12.41 -2.99
CA ARG A 119 28.41 13.79 -3.18
C ARG A 119 27.95 14.73 -2.05
N SER A 120 26.74 14.58 -1.54
CA SER A 120 26.24 15.41 -0.43
C SER A 120 26.97 15.08 0.88
N GLN A 121 27.30 13.81 1.11
CA GLN A 121 28.10 13.39 2.27
C GLN A 121 29.56 13.84 2.18
N ALA A 122 30.13 13.93 0.97
CA ALA A 122 31.50 14.42 0.77
C ALA A 122 31.66 15.94 0.94
N THR A 123 30.58 16.71 0.83
CA THR A 123 30.59 18.19 0.96
C THR A 123 30.37 18.67 2.41
N THR A 124 30.19 17.75 3.37
CA THR A 124 29.91 18.08 4.79
C THR A 124 31.17 17.93 5.67
N VAL A 125 32.33 18.41 5.20
CA VAL A 125 33.57 18.57 5.98
C VAL A 125 34.11 19.98 5.77
#